data_AF-A0A1T1ARV7-F1
#
_entry.id   AF-A0A1T1ARV7-F1
#
_cell.length_a   1.000
_cell.length_b   1.000
_cell.length_c   1.000
_cell.angle_alpha   90.00
_cell.angle_beta   90.00
_cell.angle_gamma   90.00
#
_symmetry.space_group_name_H-M   'P 1'
#
loop_
_entity.id
_entity.type
_entity.pdbx_description
1 polymer ?
#
loop_
_entity_poly.entity_id
_entity_poly.type
_entity_poly.pdbx_seq_one_letter_code
_entity_poly.pdbx_strand_id
1 'polypeptide(L)'
;MAADLIQTRPARELLLRLPLLPTSPDLRIDYEAANPDVLLALADSAETVIATLNHGLSAVGIILAHASPEVGSEIGSDTIESLGWFIGEASDMAATLLSFAIACRHHTADYTLPKPDRAPVARF
;
A
#
# COMPACT_ATOMS: atom_id res chain seq x y z
N MET A 1 -21.29 4.14 17.40
CA MET A 1 -20.91 5.40 16.75
C MET A 1 -19.82 5.06 15.74
N ALA A 2 -20.21 4.50 14.58
CA ALA A 2 -19.28 4.15 13.50
C ALA A 2 -19.33 5.32 12.50
N ALA A 3 -18.53 6.34 12.78
CA ALA A 3 -18.43 7.51 11.92
C ALA A 3 -17.81 7.10 10.58
N ASP A 4 -18.34 7.69 9.50
CA ASP A 4 -17.88 7.64 8.11
C ASP A 4 -16.45 7.13 7.94
N LEU A 5 -16.32 5.80 7.78
CA LEU A 5 -15.21 5.25 7.03
C LEU A 5 -15.52 5.58 5.58
N ILE A 6 -15.13 6.78 5.12
CA ILE A 6 -14.65 6.88 3.75
C ILE A 6 -13.56 5.81 3.70
N GLN A 7 -13.91 4.61 3.22
CA GLN A 7 -13.00 3.49 3.16
C GLN A 7 -11.92 3.92 2.17
N THR A 8 -10.84 4.49 2.69
CA THR A 8 -9.63 4.73 1.94
C THR A 8 -9.26 3.40 1.30
N ARG A 9 -9.07 3.43 -0.03
CA ARG A 9 -8.68 2.26 -0.81
C ARG A 9 -7.21 2.46 -1.16
N PRO A 10 -6.27 2.26 -0.21
CA PRO A 10 -4.89 2.71 -0.35
C PRO A 10 -4.22 2.06 -1.56
N ALA A 11 -4.52 0.78 -1.86
CA ALA A 11 -4.04 0.12 -3.07
C ALA A 11 -4.56 0.78 -4.36
N ARG A 12 -5.85 1.14 -4.40
CA ARG A 12 -6.43 1.84 -5.55
C ARG A 12 -5.82 3.22 -5.72
N GLU A 13 -5.66 3.95 -4.64
CA GLU A 13 -5.04 5.27 -4.65
C GLU A 13 -3.58 5.22 -5.11
N LEU A 14 -2.82 4.23 -4.62
CA LEU A 14 -1.46 3.96 -5.06
C LEU A 14 -1.43 3.72 -6.57
N LEU A 15 -2.25 2.80 -7.08
CA LEU A 15 -2.31 2.47 -8.51
C LEU A 15 -2.69 3.68 -9.39
N LEU A 16 -3.57 4.56 -8.90
CA LEU A 16 -3.96 5.76 -9.63
C LEU A 16 -2.90 6.87 -9.60
N ARG A 17 -2.02 6.87 -8.59
CA ARG A 17 -0.93 7.86 -8.45
C ARG A 17 0.35 7.41 -9.16
N LEU A 18 0.58 6.11 -9.38
CA LEU A 18 1.76 5.61 -10.09
C LEU A 18 2.00 6.28 -11.46
N PRO A 19 0.99 6.52 -12.32
CA PRO A 19 1.19 7.19 -13.62
C PRO A 19 1.61 8.66 -13.52
N LEU A 20 1.56 9.26 -12.33
CA LEU A 20 2.00 10.65 -12.10
C LEU A 20 3.51 10.72 -11.85
N LEU A 21 4.18 9.59 -11.66
CA LEU A 21 5.62 9.55 -11.47
C LEU A 21 6.33 9.77 -12.82
N PRO A 22 7.27 10.72 -12.90
CA PRO A 22 8.13 10.83 -14.06
C PRO A 22 9.02 9.59 -14.15
N THR A 23 9.28 9.17 -15.39
CA THR A 23 10.16 8.04 -15.66
C THR A 23 11.32 8.47 -16.55
N SER A 24 12.49 7.94 -16.26
CA SER A 24 13.65 8.02 -17.14
C SER A 24 13.44 7.22 -18.44
N PRO A 25 14.29 7.39 -19.47
CA PRO A 25 14.18 6.65 -20.74
C PRO A 25 14.25 5.12 -20.61
N ASP A 26 14.86 4.61 -19.54
CA ASP A 26 14.93 3.18 -19.19
C ASP A 26 13.76 2.70 -18.33
N LEU A 27 12.68 3.48 -18.24
CA LEU A 27 11.43 3.16 -17.52
C LEU A 27 11.62 2.99 -16.00
N ARG A 28 12.65 3.62 -15.42
CA ARG A 28 12.81 3.72 -13.97
C ARG A 28 12.16 5.02 -13.48
N ILE A 29 11.71 5.02 -12.24
CA ILE A 29 11.15 6.23 -11.61
C ILE A 29 12.29 7.24 -11.45
N ASP A 30 12.06 8.45 -11.95
CA ASP A 30 12.93 9.60 -11.71
C ASP A 30 12.47 10.32 -10.43
N TYR A 31 13.02 9.89 -9.29
CA TYR A 31 12.62 10.42 -7.99
C TYR A 31 13.02 11.89 -7.78
N GLU A 32 14.07 12.36 -8.47
CA GLU A 32 14.54 13.74 -8.38
C GLU A 32 13.62 14.70 -9.15
N ALA A 33 13.06 14.24 -10.28
CA ALA A 33 12.10 15.03 -11.05
C ALA A 33 10.65 14.92 -10.53
N ALA A 34 10.37 13.99 -9.63
CA ALA A 34 9.02 13.74 -9.11
C ALA A 34 8.52 14.86 -8.21
N ASN A 35 7.21 15.13 -8.26
CA ASN A 35 6.57 16.04 -7.32
C ASN A 35 6.64 15.47 -5.88
N PRO A 36 7.24 16.17 -4.91
CA PRO A 36 7.37 15.68 -3.54
C PRO A 36 6.04 15.35 -2.86
N ASP A 37 4.96 16.09 -3.14
CA ASP A 37 3.62 15.80 -2.60
C ASP A 37 3.10 14.44 -3.10
N VAL A 38 3.41 14.09 -4.35
CA VAL A 38 3.03 12.81 -4.95
C VAL A 38 3.84 11.67 -4.31
N LEU A 39 5.14 11.88 -4.08
CA LEU A 39 6.01 10.90 -3.40
C LEU A 39 5.55 10.64 -1.96
N LEU A 40 5.19 11.69 -1.20
CA LEU A 40 4.64 11.53 0.15
C LEU A 40 3.33 10.73 0.14
N ALA A 41 2.38 11.09 -0.72
CA ALA A 41 1.11 10.40 -0.81
C ALA A 41 1.25 8.93 -1.25
N LEU A 42 2.23 8.64 -2.11
CA LEU A 42 2.58 7.29 -2.53
C LEU A 42 3.21 6.48 -1.39
N ALA A 43 4.12 7.08 -0.62
CA ALA A 43 4.70 6.43 0.56
C ALA A 43 3.63 6.09 1.60
N ASP A 44 2.76 7.04 1.95
CA ASP A 44 1.66 6.82 2.91
C ASP A 44 0.72 5.70 2.44
N SER A 45 0.38 5.70 1.15
CA SER A 45 -0.47 4.67 0.56
C SER A 45 0.22 3.30 0.58
N ALA A 46 1.50 3.24 0.22
CA ALA A 46 2.29 2.01 0.20
C ALA A 46 2.41 1.41 1.60
N GLU A 47 2.76 2.22 2.61
CA GLU A 47 2.85 1.81 4.01
C GLU A 47 1.50 1.26 4.53
N THR A 48 0.40 1.92 4.17
CA THR A 48 -0.96 1.45 4.54
C THR A 48 -1.30 0.12 3.85
N VAL A 49 -0.92 -0.07 2.58
CA VAL A 49 -1.10 -1.34 1.87
C VAL A 49 -0.26 -2.45 2.52
N ILE A 50 1.01 -2.19 2.83
CA ILE A 50 1.90 -3.15 3.51
C ILE A 50 1.28 -3.60 4.83
N ALA A 51 0.82 -2.65 5.66
CA ALA A 51 0.15 -2.97 6.91
C ALA A 51 -1.08 -3.86 6.67
N THR A 52 -1.92 -3.51 5.70
CA THR A 52 -3.13 -4.27 5.34
C THR A 52 -2.79 -5.71 4.90
N LEU A 53 -1.75 -5.89 4.07
CA LEU A 53 -1.30 -7.20 3.61
C LEU A 53 -0.78 -8.04 4.77
N ASN A 54 0.07 -7.47 5.64
CA ASN A 54 0.62 -8.17 6.79
C ASN A 54 -0.48 -8.57 7.80
N HIS A 55 -1.44 -7.69 8.06
CA HIS A 55 -2.60 -8.01 8.89
C HIS A 55 -3.46 -9.12 8.28
N GLY A 56 -3.73 -9.05 6.97
CA GLY A 56 -4.48 -10.09 6.26
C GLY A 56 -3.77 -11.45 6.28
N LEU A 57 -2.47 -11.48 6.01
CA LEU A 57 -1.66 -12.69 6.05
C LEU A 57 -1.61 -13.30 7.46
N SER A 58 -1.47 -12.47 8.49
CA SER A 58 -1.55 -12.91 9.89
C SER A 58 -2.91 -13.55 10.21
N ALA A 59 -4.01 -12.91 9.79
CA ALA A 59 -5.36 -13.44 9.98
C ALA A 59 -5.56 -14.79 9.27
N VAL A 60 -5.07 -14.92 8.03
CA VAL A 60 -5.08 -16.19 7.28
C VAL A 60 -4.31 -17.26 8.06
N GLY A 61 -3.11 -16.96 8.55
CA GLY A 61 -2.32 -17.90 9.34
C GLY A 61 -3.03 -18.36 10.61
N ILE A 62 -3.70 -17.45 11.33
CA ILE A 62 -4.52 -17.78 12.51
C ILE A 62 -5.69 -18.69 12.12
N ILE A 63 -6.43 -18.36 11.07
CA ILE A 63 -7.55 -19.18 10.59
C ILE A 63 -7.08 -20.58 10.24
N LEU A 64 -5.97 -20.70 9.50
CA LEU A 64 -5.40 -22.00 9.13
C LEU A 64 -4.98 -22.82 10.35
N ALA A 65 -4.34 -22.19 11.33
CA ALA A 65 -3.91 -22.88 12.55
C ALA A 65 -5.10 -23.45 13.35
N HIS A 66 -6.27 -22.79 13.30
CA HIS A 66 -7.46 -23.22 14.04
C HIS A 66 -8.40 -24.12 13.23
N ALA A 67 -8.51 -23.92 11.92
CA ALA A 67 -9.40 -24.68 11.05
C ALA A 67 -8.79 -26.00 10.57
N SER A 68 -7.46 -26.07 10.40
CA SER A 68 -6.76 -27.26 9.88
C SER A 68 -7.14 -28.58 10.58
N PRO A 69 -7.28 -28.64 11.92
CA PRO A 69 -7.68 -29.88 12.61
C PRO A 69 -9.11 -30.37 12.29
N GLU A 70 -10.02 -29.48 11.90
CA GLU A 70 -11.44 -29.81 11.72
C GLU A 70 -11.81 -30.17 10.27
N VAL A 71 -10.98 -29.80 9.30
CA VAL A 71 -11.40 -29.80 7.88
C VAL A 71 -11.07 -31.13 7.15
N GLY A 72 -10.40 -32.08 7.80
CA GLY A 72 -10.17 -33.42 7.25
C GLY A 72 -9.64 -33.41 5.80
N SER A 73 -10.22 -34.24 4.93
CA SER A 73 -9.90 -34.29 3.49
C SER A 73 -10.87 -33.48 2.61
N GLU A 74 -11.67 -32.60 3.20
CA GLU A 74 -12.75 -31.89 2.52
C GLU A 74 -12.23 -30.73 1.67
N ILE A 75 -11.08 -30.15 2.05
CA ILE A 75 -10.36 -29.19 1.22
C ILE A 75 -9.47 -29.96 0.24
N GLY A 76 -9.71 -29.73 -1.05
CA GLY A 76 -8.87 -30.27 -2.12
C GLY A 76 -7.46 -29.67 -2.11
N SER A 77 -6.47 -30.49 -2.50
CA SER A 77 -5.05 -30.09 -2.59
C SER A 77 -4.85 -28.80 -3.38
N ASP A 78 -5.56 -28.64 -4.51
CA ASP A 78 -5.47 -27.46 -5.38
C ASP A 78 -5.85 -26.15 -4.66
N THR A 79 -6.76 -26.23 -3.66
CA THR A 79 -7.16 -25.06 -2.86
C THR A 79 -6.05 -24.66 -1.89
N ILE A 80 -5.39 -25.64 -1.25
CA ILE A 80 -4.25 -25.40 -0.36
C ILE A 80 -3.08 -24.81 -1.17
N GLU A 81 -2.82 -25.37 -2.34
CA GLU A 81 -1.79 -24.87 -3.25
C GLU A 81 -2.08 -23.43 -3.68
N SER A 82 -3.30 -23.14 -4.14
CA SER A 82 -3.73 -21.80 -4.54
C SER A 82 -3.57 -20.78 -3.40
N LEU A 83 -3.86 -21.19 -2.15
CA LEU A 83 -3.65 -20.35 -0.98
C LEU A 83 -2.17 -20.09 -0.71
N GLY A 84 -1.32 -21.11 -0.89
CA GLY A 84 0.14 -20.96 -0.80
C GLY A 84 0.67 -19.93 -1.79
N TRP A 85 0.23 -20.01 -3.06
CA TRP A 85 0.57 -19.02 -4.08
C TRP A 85 0.14 -17.61 -3.71
N PHE A 86 -1.09 -17.45 -3.21
CA PHE A 86 -1.60 -16.16 -2.76
C PHE A 86 -0.76 -15.57 -1.60
N ILE A 87 -0.39 -16.38 -0.61
CA ILE A 87 0.46 -15.96 0.51
C ILE A 87 1.82 -15.48 0.01
N GLY A 88 2.43 -16.22 -0.94
CA GLY A 88 3.68 -15.84 -1.58
C GLY A 88 3.59 -14.48 -2.27
N GLU A 89 2.64 -14.33 -3.19
CA GLU A 89 2.43 -13.08 -3.95
C GLU A 89 2.14 -11.88 -3.03
N ALA A 90 1.30 -12.06 -2.00
CA ALA A 90 1.01 -10.99 -1.05
C ALA A 90 2.26 -10.56 -0.26
N SER A 91 3.12 -11.51 0.10
CA SER A 91 4.37 -11.24 0.83
C SER A 91 5.38 -10.50 -0.05
N ASP A 92 5.56 -10.95 -1.30
CA ASP A 92 6.46 -10.31 -2.26
C ASP A 92 6.00 -8.91 -2.64
N MET A 93 4.68 -8.70 -2.78
CA MET A 93 4.10 -7.38 -2.99
C MET A 93 4.39 -6.44 -1.79
N ALA A 94 4.22 -6.91 -0.55
CA ALA A 94 4.53 -6.11 0.63
C ALA A 94 6.02 -5.74 0.69
N ALA A 95 6.92 -6.67 0.38
CA ALA A 95 8.37 -6.41 0.36
C ALA A 95 8.75 -5.40 -0.74
N THR A 96 8.17 -5.53 -1.93
CA THR A 96 8.41 -4.60 -3.04
C THR A 96 7.91 -3.20 -2.72
N LEU A 97 6.71 -3.09 -2.13
CA LEU A 97 6.15 -1.82 -1.69
C LEU A 97 6.99 -1.17 -0.58
N LEU A 98 7.64 -1.95 0.29
CA LEU A 98 8.51 -1.41 1.33
C LEU A 98 9.72 -0.70 0.72
N SER A 99 10.40 -1.33 -0.24
CA SER A 99 11.52 -0.69 -0.94
C SER A 99 11.08 0.58 -1.68
N PHE A 100 9.90 0.54 -2.30
CA PHE A 100 9.32 1.71 -2.97
C PHE A 100 8.99 2.85 -1.99
N ALA A 101 8.36 2.55 -0.85
CA ALA A 101 8.05 3.53 0.18
C ALA A 101 9.32 4.18 0.74
N ILE A 102 10.34 3.39 1.05
CA ILE A 102 11.64 3.89 1.52
C ILE A 102 12.26 4.84 0.48
N ALA A 103 12.24 4.48 -0.80
CA ALA A 103 12.76 5.34 -1.86
C ALA A 103 11.99 6.68 -1.94
N CYS A 104 10.66 6.65 -1.85
CA CYS A 104 9.83 7.86 -1.80
C CYS A 104 10.21 8.73 -0.59
N ARG A 105 10.31 8.14 0.61
CA ARG A 105 10.66 8.85 1.85
C ARG A 105 12.05 9.47 1.80
N HIS A 106 13.03 8.76 1.24
CA HIS A 106 14.39 9.25 1.08
C HIS A 106 14.44 10.56 0.27
N HIS A 107 13.71 10.61 -0.85
CA HIS A 107 13.69 11.79 -1.74
C HIS A 107 12.76 12.90 -1.25
N THR A 108 12.02 12.67 -0.16
CA THR A 108 11.20 13.70 0.50
C THR A 108 11.70 14.06 1.90
N ALA A 109 12.89 13.60 2.31
CA ALA A 109 13.37 13.75 3.68
C ALA A 109 13.47 15.21 4.14
N ASP A 110 13.91 16.10 3.23
CA ASP A 110 14.06 17.53 3.49
C ASP A 110 12.85 18.37 3.02
N TYR A 111 11.81 17.72 2.50
CA TYR A 111 10.63 18.41 1.99
C TYR A 111 9.76 18.95 3.13
N THR A 112 9.38 20.22 3.03
CA THR A 112 8.43 20.85 3.96
C THR A 112 7.14 21.12 3.23
N LEU A 113 6.02 20.67 3.81
CA LEU A 113 4.70 20.87 3.23
C LEU A 113 4.43 22.37 3.01
N PRO A 114 3.89 22.78 1.86
CA PRO A 114 3.47 24.15 1.63
C PRO A 114 2.46 24.54 2.70
N LYS A 115 2.69 25.68 3.36
CA LYS A 115 1.72 26.22 4.31
C LYS A 115 0.39 26.41 3.58
N PRO A 116 -0.75 25.92 4.11
CA PRO A 116 -2.03 26.13 3.45
C PRO A 116 -2.25 27.63 3.28
N ASP A 117 -2.46 28.04 2.03
CA ASP A 117 -2.76 29.44 1.73
C ASP A 117 -4.03 29.81 2.48
N ARG A 118 -3.95 30.82 3.35
CA ARG A 118 -5.11 31.26 4.11
C ARG A 118 -6.04 31.92 3.09
N ALA A 119 -7.06 31.16 2.65
CA ALA A 119 -8.13 31.69 1.82
C ALA A 119 -8.59 33.03 2.40
N PRO A 120 -8.70 34.10 1.58
CA PRO A 120 -9.07 35.41 2.07
C PRO A 120 -10.42 35.30 2.77
N VAL A 121 -10.45 35.69 4.05
CA VAL A 121 -11.67 35.72 4.85
C VAL A 121 -12.63 36.67 4.13
N ALA A 122 -13.69 36.11 3.53
CA ALA A 122 -14.74 36.90 2.90
C ALA A 122 -15.31 37.86 3.96
N ARG A 123 -15.12 39.16 3.76
CA ARG A 123 -15.82 40.19 4.53
C ARG A 123 -17.23 40.30 3.94
N PHE A 124 -18.22 39.88 4.72
CA PHE A 124 -19.63 40.19 4.48
C PHE A 124 -19.95 41.62 4.96
#